data_AF-A0A8J8CSE9-F1
#
_entry.id   AF-A0A8J8CSE9-F1
#
_cell.length_a   1.000
_cell.length_b   1.000
_cell.length_c   1.000
_cell.angle_alpha   90.00
_cell.angle_beta   90.00
_cell.angle_gamma   90.00
#
_symmetry.space_group_name_H-M   'P 1'
#
loop_
_entity.id
_entity.type
_entity.pdbx_description
1 polymer ?
#
loop_
_entity_poly.entity_id
_entity_poly.type
_entity_poly.pdbx_seq_one_letter_code
_entity_poly.pdbx_strand_id
1 'polypeptide(L)' 'MADRRALLTDREREIISGEDEDISDDYRYQTISRIRKRLDRLEGDLEALDAHGDLGDELRDIVCNGGEDAESE' A
#
# COMPACT_ATOMS: atom_id res chain seq x y z
N MET A 1 -15.51 -11.49 8.75
CA MET A 1 -15.07 -11.30 7.35
C MET A 1 -13.57 -11.13 7.41
N ALA A 2 -12.78 -11.93 6.70
CA ALA A 2 -11.34 -11.74 6.71
C ALA A 2 -11.08 -10.39 6.04
N ASP A 3 -10.52 -9.45 6.80
CA ASP A 3 -10.13 -8.16 6.27
C ASP A 3 -9.18 -8.39 5.10
N ARG A 4 -9.57 -7.94 3.91
CA ARG A 4 -8.80 -8.23 2.69
C ARG A 4 -7.63 -7.27 2.68
N ARG A 5 -6.45 -7.77 3.05
CA ARG A 5 -5.21 -6.98 3.11
C ARG A 5 -4.83 -6.44 1.73
N ALA A 6 -4.58 -5.13 1.65
CA ALA A 6 -3.95 -4.47 0.51
C ALA A 6 -2.41 -4.66 0.51
N LEU A 7 -1.63 -3.60 0.21
CA LEU A 7 -0.16 -3.66 0.17
C LEU A 7 0.49 -3.91 1.53
N LEU A 8 -0.06 -3.30 2.58
CA LEU A 8 0.46 -3.31 3.95
C LEU A 8 -0.46 -4.10 4.86
N THR A 9 0.09 -4.80 5.84
CA THR A 9 -0.69 -5.22 7.01
C THR A 9 -1.03 -4.02 7.88
N ASP A 10 -2.03 -4.17 8.76
CA ASP A 10 -2.38 -3.13 9.74
C ASP A 10 -1.17 -2.77 10.61
N ARG A 11 -0.46 -3.80 11.08
CA ARG A 11 0.78 -3.64 11.85
C ARG A 11 1.87 -2.90 11.08
N GLU A 12 2.05 -3.19 9.80
CA GLU A 12 3.04 -2.48 8.98
C GLU A 12 2.65 -1.02 8.77
N ARG A 13 1.35 -0.73 8.67
CA ARG A 13 0.81 0.62 8.59
C ARG A 13 1.13 1.41 9.87
N GLU A 14 0.83 0.86 11.04
CA GLU A 14 1.14 1.43 12.36
C GLU A 14 2.65 1.75 12.51
N ILE A 15 3.50 0.82 12.06
CA ILE A 15 4.97 0.96 12.16
C ILE A 15 5.49 2.11 11.28
N ILE A 16 4.96 2.25 10.05
CA ILE A 16 5.44 3.30 9.13
C ILE A 16 4.81 4.66 9.38
N SER A 17 3.57 4.70 9.88
CA SER A 17 2.88 5.94 10.27
C SER A 17 3.48 6.56 11.54
N GLY A 18 4.21 5.75 12.32
CA GLY A 18 4.79 6.17 13.59
C GLY A 18 3.80 6.12 14.75
N GLU A 19 2.67 5.43 14.58
CA GLU A 19 1.69 5.20 15.65
C GLU A 19 2.23 4.25 16.73
N ASP A 20 3.19 3.38 16.40
CA ASP A 20 3.87 2.52 17.35
C ASP A 20 5.24 3.10 17.76
N GLU A 21 5.30 3.65 18.97
CA GLU A 21 6.50 4.27 19.55
C GLU A 21 7.40 3.24 20.29
N ASP A 22 6.90 2.02 20.55
CA ASP A 22 7.57 0.99 21.36
C ASP A 22 8.22 -0.11 20.50
N ILE A 23 8.77 0.30 19.36
CA ILE A 23 9.49 -0.57 18.42
C ILE A 23 10.93 -0.11 18.25
N SER A 24 11.85 -1.07 18.10
CA SER A 24 13.25 -0.72 17.84
C SER A 24 13.45 -0.12 16.45
N ASP A 25 14.42 0.78 16.35
CA ASP A 25 14.83 1.37 15.07
C ASP A 25 15.23 0.30 14.04
N ASP A 26 15.91 -0.77 14.47
CA ASP A 26 16.26 -1.91 13.63
C ASP A 26 15.01 -2.58 13.04
N TYR A 27 13.99 -2.82 13.86
CA TYR A 27 12.76 -3.47 13.41
C TYR A 27 11.96 -2.57 12.45
N ARG A 28 11.89 -1.26 12.75
CA ARG A 28 11.31 -0.25 11.86
C ARG A 28 12.03 -0.22 10.51
N TYR A 29 13.37 -0.18 10.53
CA TYR A 29 14.20 -0.20 9.33
C TYR A 29 13.97 -1.46 8.48
N GLN A 30 13.94 -2.64 9.12
CA GLN A 30 13.65 -3.89 8.42
C GLN A 30 12.25 -3.89 7.79
N THR A 31 11.25 -3.34 8.48
CA THR A 31 9.89 -3.22 7.97
C THR A 31 9.85 -2.33 6.73
N ILE A 32 10.46 -1.15 6.79
CA ILE A 32 10.57 -0.24 5.63
C ILE A 32 11.30 -0.92 4.46
N SER A 33 12.39 -1.64 4.74
CA SER A 33 13.15 -2.37 3.71
C SER A 33 12.29 -3.43 3.01
N ARG A 34 11.46 -4.16 3.75
CA ARG A 34 10.52 -5.14 3.17
C ARG A 34 9.45 -4.46 2.32
N ILE A 35 8.93 -3.32 2.76
CA ILE A 35 7.92 -2.55 2.01
C ILE A 35 8.50 -2.05 0.70
N ARG A 36 9.73 -1.49 0.70
CA ARG A 36 10.42 -1.08 -0.54
C ARG A 36 10.52 -2.22 -1.55
N LYS A 37 10.92 -3.41 -1.11
CA LYS A 37 10.97 -4.59 -1.98
C LYS A 37 9.60 -5.02 -2.55
N ARG A 38 8.49 -4.68 -1.89
CA ARG A 38 7.15 -4.88 -2.45
C ARG A 38 6.81 -3.81 -3.47
N LEU A 39 7.15 -2.56 -3.19
CA LEU A 39 6.98 -1.47 -4.16
C LEU A 39 7.74 -1.74 -5.46
N ASP A 40 8.95 -2.29 -5.37
CA ASP A 40 9.74 -2.69 -6.55
C ASP A 40 9.05 -3.78 -7.40
N ARG A 41 8.13 -4.55 -6.82
CA ARG A 41 7.34 -5.56 -7.55
C ARG A 41 6.03 -5.02 -8.12
N LEU A 42 5.59 -3.85 -7.63
CA LEU A 42 4.31 -3.27 -8.00
C LEU A 42 4.25 -2.94 -9.50
N GLU A 43 5.38 -2.67 -10.13
CA GLU A 43 5.48 -2.48 -11.58
C GLU A 43 5.02 -3.74 -12.35
N GLY A 44 5.52 -4.92 -11.98
CA GLY A 44 5.10 -6.18 -12.60
C GLY A 44 3.66 -6.57 -12.24
N ASP A 45 3.22 -6.24 -11.03
CA ASP A 45 1.81 -6.42 -10.64
C ASP A 45 0.89 -5.51 -11.48
N LEU A 46 1.29 -4.25 -11.74
CA LEU A 46 0.56 -3.31 -12.59
C LEU A 46 0.46 -3.81 -14.04
N GLU A 47 1.55 -4.32 -14.62
CA GLU A 47 1.52 -4.93 -15.96
C GLU A 47 0.52 -6.10 -16.05
N ALA A 48 0.47 -6.94 -15.00
CA ALA A 48 -0.47 -8.04 -14.94
C ALA A 48 -1.93 -7.54 -14.80
N LEU A 49 -2.16 -6.48 -14.02
CA LEU A 49 -3.48 -5.85 -13.89
C LEU A 49 -3.95 -5.23 -15.21
N ASP A 50 -3.05 -4.51 -15.92
CA ASP A 50 -3.33 -3.93 -17.24
C ASP A 50 -3.65 -5.00 -18.29
N ALA A 51 -2.98 -6.16 -18.23
CA ALA A 51 -3.27 -7.27 -19.12
C ALA A 51 -4.68 -7.85 -18.93
N HIS A 52 -5.28 -7.65 -17.75
CA HIS A 52 -6.62 -8.13 -17.41
C HIS A 52 -7.74 -7.10 -17.65
N GLY A 53 -7.45 -5.96 -18.29
CA GLY A 53 -8.44 -4.94 -18.65
C GLY A 53 -8.18 -3.64 -17.91
N ASP A 54 -9.20 -3.15 -17.21
CA ASP A 54 -9.29 -1.85 -16.56
C ASP A 54 -8.75 -1.82 -15.12
N LEU A 55 -8.33 -2.97 -14.55
CA LEU A 55 -7.87 -3.05 -13.15
C LEU A 55 -6.62 -2.21 -12.86
N GLY A 56 -5.70 -2.08 -13.81
CA GLY A 56 -4.53 -1.23 -13.63
C GLY A 56 -4.88 0.25 -13.65
N ASP A 57 -5.85 0.65 -14.47
CA ASP A 57 -6.39 2.01 -14.51
C ASP A 57 -7.16 2.33 -13.22
N GLU A 58 -7.98 1.41 -12.71
CA GLU A 58 -8.65 1.55 -11.40
C GLU A 58 -7.63 1.76 -10.26
N LEU A 59 -6.54 0.98 -10.24
CA LEU A 59 -5.50 1.14 -9.23
C LEU A 59 -4.81 2.51 -9.33
N ARG A 60 -4.52 2.98 -10.55
CA ARG A 60 -3.92 4.30 -10.77
C ARG A 60 -4.88 5.42 -10.37
N ASP A 61 -6.17 5.28 -10.65
CA ASP A 61 -7.18 6.24 -10.25
C ASP A 61 -7.26 6.36 -8.72
N ILE A 62 -7.34 5.24 -8.01
CA ILE A 62 -7.35 5.21 -6.53
C ILE A 62 -6.08 5.84 -5.94
N VAL A 63 -4.91 5.64 -6.55
CA VAL A 63 -3.63 6.16 -6.02
C VAL A 63 -3.39 7.62 -6.39
N CYS A 64 -3.71 8.02 -7.63
CA CYS A 64 -3.40 9.34 -8.17
C CYS A 64 -4.53 10.36 -7.90
N ASN A 65 -5.79 9.92 -7.93
CA ASN A 65 -6.97 10.76 -7.79
C ASN A 65 -7.71 10.51 -6.45
N GLY A 66 -7.16 9.67 -5.58
CA GLY A 66 -7.71 9.20 -4.30
C GLY A 66 -7.86 10.25 -3.20
N GLY A 67 -8.55 11.34 -3.48
CA GLY A 67 -8.92 12.38 -2.51
C GLY A 67 -9.99 13.37 -2.96
N GLU A 68 -10.49 13.31 -4.19
CA GLU A 68 -11.39 14.37 -4.72
C GLU A 68 -12.90 14.09 -4.50
N ASP A 69 -13.29 12.87 -4.10
CA ASP A 69 -14.69 12.48 -3.91
C ASP A 69 -15.16 12.36 -2.44
N ALA A 70 -14.31 12.71 -1.45
CA ALA A 70 -14.67 12.62 -0.03
C ALA A 70 -15.24 13.92 0.58
N GLU A 71 -15.39 15.00 -0.20
CA GLU A 71 -15.91 16.29 0.24
C GLU A 71 -17.19 16.69 -0.53
N SER A 72 -18.20 15.83 -0.60
CA SER A 72 -19.54 16.23 -1.06
C SER A 72 -20.62 15.28 -0.54
N GLU A 73 -20.91 15.33 0.77
CA GLU A 73 -22.23 14.96 1.32
C GLU A 73 -22.46 15.57 2.71
#